data_AF-D5QB09-F1
#
_entry.id   AF-D5QB09-F1
#
_cell.length_a   1.000
_cell.length_b   1.000
_cell.length_c   1.000
_cell.angle_alpha   90.00
_cell.angle_beta   90.00
_cell.angle_gamma   90.00
#
_symmetry.space_group_name_H-M   'P 1'
#
loop_
_entity.id
_entity.type
_entity.pdbx_description
1 polymer ?
#
loop_
_entity_poly.entity_id
_entity_poly.type
_entity_poly.pdbx_seq_one_letter_code
_entity_poly.pdbx_strand_id
1 'polypeptide(L)'
;MSAFSRLWHRAPIWRLCLYSIFIFSILMLVFPPAYLGRLWPGVQNITQRIHHALGMNDAPPADNAGGGDDGVVTMMPITDRLTKAIPFAGRILPLPAGVWHPVMNVITGPHGEILENILVRVHDHVVTGLIGAEASTQALPESAALSMDSSCHDDRNLAAHIMPAKPPGAECWFTAAVYPTSITRTALIANRLKELGFTLPNVLYKASWTLASPSPDHTVNVETVTIFLNPVSNAKTATLQSPDDWAKEALPQHPAALSFVQHGNSWMETWAHILHDGFNSDMMASSDEQRARASQDPAAPTDTKDASTSLD
;
A
#
# COMPACT_ATOMS: atom_id res chain seq x y z
N MET A 1 -22.03 -57.55 6.12
CA MET A 1 -21.87 -56.18 6.68
C MET A 1 -20.79 -55.43 5.89
N SER A 2 -21.17 -54.31 5.26
CA SER A 2 -20.24 -53.51 4.43
C SER A 2 -19.11 -52.90 5.27
N ALA A 3 -17.96 -52.62 4.64
CA ALA A 3 -16.82 -51.97 5.29
C ALA A 3 -17.22 -50.60 5.90
N PHE A 4 -18.14 -49.89 5.24
CA PHE A 4 -18.71 -48.62 5.68
C PHE A 4 -19.45 -48.73 7.02
N SER A 5 -20.24 -49.79 7.23
CA SER A 5 -20.95 -50.03 8.49
C SER A 5 -20.00 -50.30 9.66
N ARG A 6 -18.88 -50.99 9.41
CA ARG A 6 -17.84 -51.28 10.41
C ARG A 6 -17.03 -50.04 10.79
N LEU A 7 -16.66 -49.22 9.81
CA LEU A 7 -15.99 -47.93 10.02
C LEU A 7 -16.88 -46.95 10.80
N TRP A 8 -18.17 -46.90 10.45
CA TRP A 8 -19.13 -46.06 11.14
C TRP A 8 -19.22 -46.40 12.62
N HIS A 9 -19.10 -47.66 13.08
CA HIS A 9 -19.25 -47.99 14.50
C HIS A 9 -17.96 -47.95 15.32
N ARG A 10 -16.78 -48.18 14.72
CA ARG A 10 -15.53 -48.37 15.47
C ARG A 10 -14.54 -47.21 15.42
N ALA A 11 -14.68 -46.28 14.46
CA ALA A 11 -13.70 -45.22 14.25
C ALA A 11 -14.32 -43.83 14.47
N PRO A 12 -14.27 -43.27 15.69
CA PRO A 12 -14.82 -41.94 15.97
C PRO A 12 -14.09 -40.84 15.17
N ILE A 13 -12.79 -41.00 14.91
CA ILE A 13 -11.99 -40.08 14.07
C ILE A 13 -12.53 -40.03 12.63
N TRP A 14 -12.94 -41.18 12.08
CA TRP A 14 -13.48 -41.22 10.71
C TRP A 14 -14.80 -40.46 10.59
N ARG A 15 -15.65 -40.49 11.63
CA ARG A 15 -16.86 -39.66 11.70
C ARG A 15 -16.50 -38.17 11.77
N LEU A 16 -15.51 -37.81 12.59
CA LEU A 16 -15.02 -36.44 12.70
C LEU A 16 -14.49 -35.91 11.37
N CYS A 17 -13.74 -36.73 10.62
CA CYS A 17 -13.29 -36.40 9.27
C CYS A 17 -14.45 -36.20 8.29
N LEU A 18 -15.51 -37.02 8.36
CA LEU A 18 -16.69 -36.83 7.50
C LEU A 18 -17.45 -35.55 7.85
N TYR A 19 -17.61 -35.25 9.13
CA TYR A 19 -18.25 -34.00 9.56
C TYR A 19 -17.39 -32.79 9.20
N SER A 20 -16.07 -32.86 9.35
CA SER A 20 -15.18 -31.77 8.98
C SER A 20 -15.16 -31.55 7.47
N ILE A 21 -15.17 -32.59 6.63
CA ILE A 21 -15.33 -32.45 5.18
C ILE A 21 -16.59 -31.63 4.85
N PHE A 22 -17.72 -31.93 5.49
CA PHE A 22 -18.95 -31.19 5.26
C PHE A 22 -18.84 -29.72 5.69
N ILE A 23 -18.30 -29.46 6.89
CA ILE A 23 -18.10 -28.10 7.41
C ILE A 23 -17.15 -27.30 6.51
N PHE A 24 -16.00 -27.86 6.15
CA PHE A 24 -15.03 -27.20 5.28
C PHE A 24 -15.54 -27.03 3.85
N SER A 25 -16.38 -27.92 3.35
CA SER A 25 -17.04 -27.74 2.05
C SER A 25 -18.03 -26.56 2.07
N ILE A 26 -18.76 -26.38 3.18
CA ILE A 26 -19.62 -25.20 3.37
C ILE A 26 -18.77 -23.94 3.47
N LEU A 27 -17.71 -23.95 4.30
CA LEU A 27 -16.81 -22.81 4.44
C LEU A 27 -16.13 -22.44 3.11
N MET A 28 -15.78 -23.42 2.29
CA MET A 28 -15.21 -23.22 0.96
C MET A 28 -16.19 -22.55 -0.02
N LEU A 29 -17.50 -22.76 0.14
CA LEU A 29 -18.52 -22.07 -0.66
C LEU A 29 -18.72 -20.61 -0.21
N VAL A 30 -18.58 -20.36 1.09
CA VAL A 30 -18.66 -19.01 1.69
C VAL A 30 -17.36 -18.22 1.44
N PHE A 31 -16.20 -18.88 1.50
CA PHE A 31 -14.87 -18.28 1.31
C PHE A 31 -14.08 -19.06 0.26
N PRO A 32 -14.38 -18.88 -1.04
CA PRO A 32 -13.71 -19.64 -2.08
C PRO A 32 -12.24 -19.20 -2.21
N PRO A 33 -11.27 -20.13 -2.24
CA PRO A 33 -9.89 -19.79 -2.52
C PRO A 33 -9.75 -19.29 -3.98
N ALA A 34 -8.90 -18.29 -4.21
CA ALA A 34 -8.85 -17.52 -5.47
C ALA A 34 -8.63 -18.36 -6.75
N TYR A 35 -7.96 -19.52 -6.64
CA TYR A 35 -7.75 -20.42 -7.77
C TYR A 35 -9.04 -21.12 -8.23
N LEU A 36 -10.02 -21.30 -7.34
CA LEU A 36 -11.26 -22.03 -7.63
C LEU A 36 -12.19 -21.23 -8.56
N GLY A 37 -12.22 -19.89 -8.40
CA GLY A 37 -12.96 -19.00 -9.29
C GLY A 37 -12.41 -19.02 -10.73
N ARG A 38 -11.11 -19.30 -10.90
CA ARG A 38 -10.46 -19.42 -12.22
C ARG A 38 -10.79 -20.74 -12.93
N LEU A 39 -11.05 -21.80 -12.17
CA LEU A 39 -11.38 -23.13 -12.69
C LEU A 39 -12.88 -23.32 -12.94
N TRP A 40 -13.74 -22.64 -12.17
CA TRP A 40 -15.18 -22.79 -12.29
C TRP A 40 -15.93 -21.45 -12.10
N PRO A 41 -16.20 -20.71 -13.19
CA PRO A 41 -16.83 -19.39 -13.10
C PRO A 41 -18.26 -19.41 -12.50
N GLY A 42 -18.93 -20.57 -12.51
CA GLY A 42 -20.25 -20.75 -11.89
C GLY A 42 -20.24 -20.67 -10.36
N VAL A 43 -19.09 -20.92 -9.71
CA VAL A 43 -18.98 -20.86 -8.23
C VAL A 43 -19.08 -19.42 -7.74
N GLN A 44 -18.55 -18.44 -8.48
CA GLN A 44 -18.62 -17.03 -8.11
C GLN A 44 -20.06 -16.52 -8.00
N ASN A 45 -20.95 -16.94 -8.91
CA ASN A 45 -22.37 -16.57 -8.87
C ASN A 45 -23.10 -17.15 -7.64
N ILE A 46 -22.68 -18.32 -7.15
CA ILE A 46 -23.28 -18.95 -5.97
C ILE A 46 -22.79 -18.25 -4.71
N THR A 47 -21.48 -17.97 -4.64
CA THR A 47 -20.87 -17.23 -3.53
C THR A 47 -21.49 -15.84 -3.39
N GLN A 48 -21.61 -15.07 -4.48
CA GLN A 48 -22.23 -13.74 -4.46
C GLN A 48 -23.68 -13.75 -3.92
N ARG A 49 -24.47 -14.78 -4.25
CA ARG A 49 -25.84 -14.94 -3.73
C ARG A 49 -25.86 -15.24 -2.24
N ILE A 50 -24.93 -16.07 -1.77
CA ILE A 50 -24.79 -16.40 -0.34
C ILE A 50 -24.34 -15.17 0.43
N HIS A 51 -23.37 -14.43 -0.10
CA HIS A 51 -22.87 -13.18 0.44
C HIS A 51 -23.97 -12.12 0.56
N HIS A 52 -24.74 -11.90 -0.50
CA HIS A 52 -25.90 -11.01 -0.47
C HIS A 52 -26.98 -11.45 0.54
N ALA A 53 -27.19 -12.77 0.73
CA ALA A 53 -28.15 -13.29 1.70
C ALA A 53 -27.65 -13.17 3.16
N LEU A 54 -26.33 -13.18 3.36
CA LEU A 54 -25.68 -13.04 4.67
C LEU A 54 -25.39 -11.57 5.03
N GLY A 55 -25.72 -10.61 4.15
CA GLY A 55 -25.35 -9.20 4.32
C GLY A 55 -23.84 -8.96 4.25
N MET A 56 -23.08 -9.97 3.83
CA MET A 56 -21.67 -9.85 3.47
C MET A 56 -21.67 -9.27 2.06
N ASN A 57 -21.58 -7.96 1.92
CA ASN A 57 -21.30 -7.40 0.61
C ASN A 57 -19.85 -7.80 0.29
N ASP A 58 -19.68 -8.79 -0.60
CA ASP A 58 -18.45 -8.95 -1.34
C ASP A 58 -18.08 -7.55 -1.83
N ALA A 59 -16.94 -7.02 -1.37
CA ALA A 59 -16.35 -5.85 -2.02
C ALA A 59 -16.36 -6.18 -3.52
N PRO A 60 -16.91 -5.31 -4.37
CA PRO A 60 -17.04 -5.62 -5.78
C PRO A 60 -15.69 -6.12 -6.28
N PRO A 61 -15.67 -7.15 -7.16
CA PRO A 61 -14.42 -7.53 -7.79
C PRO A 61 -13.77 -6.24 -8.26
N ALA A 62 -12.48 -6.06 -7.95
CA ALA A 62 -11.68 -4.98 -8.49
C ALA A 62 -11.55 -5.20 -10.00
N ASP A 63 -12.67 -5.10 -10.70
CA ASP A 63 -12.72 -4.77 -12.09
C ASP A 63 -12.05 -3.41 -12.17
N ASN A 64 -11.04 -3.36 -13.02
CA ASN A 64 -10.49 -2.14 -13.56
C ASN A 64 -11.64 -1.34 -14.19
N ALA A 65 -12.36 -0.61 -13.36
CA ALA A 65 -13.42 0.29 -13.74
C ALA A 65 -12.88 1.69 -13.49
N GLY A 66 -12.42 2.32 -14.57
CA GLY A 66 -12.42 3.76 -14.71
C GLY A 66 -13.86 4.30 -14.66
N GLY A 67 -14.51 4.16 -13.50
CA GLY A 67 -15.73 4.84 -13.14
C GLY A 67 -15.35 6.11 -12.39
N GLY A 68 -15.79 7.26 -12.91
CA GLY A 68 -15.48 8.58 -12.41
C GLY A 68 -15.69 8.70 -10.90
N ASP A 69 -14.58 8.75 -10.20
CA ASP A 69 -14.50 9.43 -8.92
C ASP A 69 -14.56 10.92 -9.27
N ASP A 70 -15.67 11.59 -8.97
CA ASP A 70 -15.89 13.05 -9.13
C ASP A 70 -15.01 13.84 -8.15
N GLY A 71 -13.73 13.46 -8.09
CA GLY A 71 -12.71 14.16 -7.34
C GLY A 71 -12.22 15.37 -8.13
N VAL A 72 -12.02 16.48 -7.43
CA VAL A 72 -11.40 17.66 -8.03
C VAL A 72 -9.91 17.39 -8.16
N VAL A 73 -9.46 17.11 -9.39
CA VAL A 73 -8.05 16.92 -9.71
C VAL A 73 -7.43 18.27 -10.07
N THR A 74 -6.39 18.66 -9.33
CA THR A 74 -5.60 19.87 -9.60
C THR A 74 -4.17 19.47 -9.94
N MET A 75 -3.69 19.85 -11.12
CA MET A 75 -2.29 19.68 -11.50
C MET A 75 -1.44 20.74 -10.82
N MET A 76 -0.36 20.30 -10.15
CA MET A 76 0.51 21.19 -9.40
C MET A 76 1.76 21.56 -10.23
N PRO A 77 2.34 22.74 -10.01
CA PRO A 77 3.59 23.11 -10.65
C PRO A 77 4.75 22.30 -10.04
N ILE A 78 5.47 21.55 -10.89
CA ILE A 78 6.62 20.74 -10.44
C ILE A 78 7.83 21.60 -10.00
N THR A 79 7.78 22.92 -10.20
CA THR A 79 8.84 23.85 -9.82
C THR A 79 9.02 23.97 -8.31
N ASP A 80 7.98 23.65 -7.54
CA ASP A 80 8.05 23.71 -6.08
C ASP A 80 8.99 22.62 -5.54
N ARG A 81 9.79 23.00 -4.53
CA ARG A 81 10.83 22.14 -3.94
C ARG A 81 10.49 21.90 -2.48
N LEU A 82 9.92 20.73 -2.20
CA LEU A 82 9.48 20.31 -0.87
C LEU A 82 10.54 19.41 -0.23
N THR A 83 10.84 19.63 1.04
CA THR A 83 11.85 18.86 1.79
C THR A 83 11.42 18.70 3.25
N LYS A 84 11.96 17.68 3.93
CA LYS A 84 11.78 17.39 5.37
C LYS A 84 10.34 17.05 5.78
N ALA A 85 9.41 17.98 5.68
CA ALA A 85 8.01 17.79 6.03
C ALA A 85 7.14 18.89 5.40
N ILE A 86 5.86 18.59 5.16
CA ILE A 86 4.89 19.54 4.63
C ILE A 86 3.59 19.51 5.45
N PRO A 87 2.82 20.62 5.49
CA PRO A 87 1.45 20.58 5.98
C PRO A 87 0.58 19.71 5.06
N PHE A 88 -0.22 18.83 5.63
CA PHE A 88 -1.07 17.91 4.88
C PHE A 88 -2.33 17.55 5.70
N ALA A 89 -3.53 17.82 5.16
CA ALA A 89 -4.81 17.50 5.78
C ALA A 89 -4.95 17.92 7.28
N GLY A 90 -4.39 19.07 7.65
CA GLY A 90 -4.40 19.55 9.04
C GLY A 90 -3.36 18.90 9.96
N ARG A 91 -2.46 18.10 9.40
CA ARG A 91 -1.37 17.36 10.06
C ARG A 91 -0.03 17.70 9.41
N ILE A 92 1.02 17.01 9.82
CA ILE A 92 2.35 17.12 9.23
C ILE A 92 2.67 15.82 8.48
N LEU A 93 2.91 15.91 7.17
CA LEU A 93 3.45 14.80 6.38
C LEU A 93 4.97 14.91 6.35
N PRO A 94 5.72 14.06 7.06
CA PRO A 94 7.15 14.00 6.93
C PRO A 94 7.53 13.43 5.55
N LEU A 95 8.60 13.95 4.97
CA LEU A 95 9.09 13.54 3.65
C LEU A 95 10.42 12.79 3.78
N PRO A 96 10.63 11.70 3.02
CA PRO A 96 11.94 11.08 2.89
C PRO A 96 12.98 12.08 2.34
N ALA A 97 14.26 11.73 2.49
CA ALA A 97 15.37 12.57 2.09
C ALA A 97 15.31 12.94 0.60
N GLY A 98 15.82 14.13 0.26
CA GLY A 98 15.82 14.65 -1.10
C GLY A 98 14.76 15.73 -1.33
N VAL A 99 14.65 16.14 -2.59
CA VAL A 99 13.73 17.20 -3.03
C VAL A 99 12.53 16.55 -3.70
N TRP A 100 11.36 16.81 -3.15
CA TRP A 100 10.08 16.33 -3.66
C TRP A 100 9.35 17.47 -4.37
N HIS A 101 8.72 17.14 -5.48
CA HIS A 101 8.00 18.09 -6.31
C HIS A 101 6.54 17.68 -6.40
N PRO A 102 5.58 18.58 -6.18
CA PRO A 102 4.17 18.24 -6.30
C PRO A 102 3.79 18.03 -7.76
N VAL A 103 3.01 16.99 -8.03
CA VAL A 103 2.54 16.63 -9.37
C VAL A 103 1.05 16.92 -9.50
N MET A 104 0.28 16.48 -8.51
CA MET A 104 -1.17 16.63 -8.51
C MET A 104 -1.75 16.52 -7.11
N ASN A 105 -2.87 17.18 -6.90
CA ASN A 105 -3.71 17.03 -5.73
C ASN A 105 -5.10 16.55 -6.17
N VAL A 106 -5.73 15.72 -5.36
CA VAL A 106 -7.10 15.26 -5.59
C VAL A 106 -7.90 15.43 -4.31
N ILE A 107 -9.11 15.94 -4.44
CA ILE A 107 -10.07 16.00 -3.34
C ILE A 107 -11.24 15.10 -3.71
N THR A 108 -11.55 14.10 -2.90
CA THR A 108 -12.59 13.09 -3.19
C THR A 108 -13.58 12.97 -2.03
N GLY A 109 -14.69 12.26 -2.26
CA GLY A 109 -15.79 12.09 -1.32
C GLY A 109 -16.93 13.11 -1.50
N PRO A 110 -18.17 12.83 -1.03
CA PRO A 110 -19.34 13.66 -1.30
C PRO A 110 -19.22 15.12 -0.84
N HIS A 111 -18.34 15.40 0.13
CA HIS A 111 -18.08 16.74 0.65
C HIS A 111 -16.61 17.14 0.58
N GLY A 112 -15.79 16.40 -0.16
CA GLY A 112 -14.34 16.62 -0.24
C GLY A 112 -13.60 16.23 1.03
N GLU A 113 -14.08 15.20 1.73
CA GLU A 113 -13.53 14.77 3.00
C GLU A 113 -12.17 14.05 2.90
N ILE A 114 -11.74 13.65 1.70
CA ILE A 114 -10.43 13.03 1.45
C ILE A 114 -9.56 13.96 0.60
N LEU A 115 -8.32 14.16 1.03
CA LEU A 115 -7.28 14.86 0.29
C LEU A 115 -6.15 13.88 -0.08
N GLU A 116 -5.85 13.80 -1.37
CA GLU A 116 -4.72 13.07 -1.94
C GLU A 116 -3.68 14.08 -2.45
N ASN A 117 -2.40 13.93 -2.06
CA ASN A 117 -1.26 14.67 -2.61
C ASN A 117 -0.29 13.69 -3.26
N ILE A 118 0.03 13.94 -4.53
CA ILE A 118 1.03 13.16 -5.27
C ILE A 118 2.30 14.00 -5.43
N LEU A 119 3.41 13.47 -4.90
CA LEU A 119 4.73 14.08 -4.99
C LEU A 119 5.68 13.16 -5.76
N VAL A 120 6.64 13.73 -6.48
CA VAL A 120 7.67 12.98 -7.19
C VAL A 120 9.06 13.46 -6.78
N ARG A 121 9.99 12.52 -6.68
CA ARG A 121 11.43 12.77 -6.56
C ARG A 121 12.09 12.28 -7.84
N VAL A 122 12.89 13.15 -8.44
CA VAL A 122 13.58 12.90 -9.72
C VAL A 122 15.07 13.09 -9.57
N HIS A 123 15.84 12.30 -10.34
CA HIS A 123 17.28 12.44 -10.49
C HIS A 123 17.65 11.98 -11.90
N ASP A 124 18.48 12.76 -12.62
CA ASP A 124 18.90 12.46 -14.00
C ASP A 124 17.75 12.08 -14.96
N HIS A 125 16.66 12.84 -14.92
CA HIS A 125 15.43 12.60 -15.70
C HIS A 125 14.71 11.25 -15.42
N VAL A 126 15.08 10.56 -14.34
CA VAL A 126 14.44 9.33 -13.90
C VAL A 126 13.73 9.56 -12.57
N VAL A 127 12.52 9.03 -12.43
CA VAL A 127 11.80 9.04 -11.16
C VAL A 127 12.52 8.10 -10.19
N THR A 128 12.96 8.62 -9.05
CA THR A 128 13.57 7.85 -7.96
C THR A 128 12.59 7.58 -6.82
N GLY A 129 11.55 8.40 -6.71
CA GLY A 129 10.49 8.26 -5.73
C GLY A 129 9.17 8.86 -6.20
N LEU A 130 8.05 8.26 -5.80
CA LEU A 130 6.69 8.81 -5.93
C LEU A 130 5.98 8.62 -4.59
N ILE A 131 5.32 9.65 -4.07
CA ILE A 131 4.49 9.58 -2.87
C ILE A 131 3.05 9.80 -3.29
N GLY A 132 2.15 8.93 -2.87
CA GLY A 132 0.72 9.21 -2.78
C GLY A 132 0.34 9.24 -1.31
N ALA A 133 0.06 10.43 -0.80
CA ALA A 133 -0.42 10.63 0.56
C ALA A 133 -1.91 10.96 0.50
N GLU A 134 -2.73 10.15 1.17
CA GLU A 134 -4.17 10.29 1.25
C GLU A 134 -4.57 10.47 2.72
N ALA A 135 -5.36 11.49 3.04
CA ALA A 135 -5.85 11.68 4.39
C ALA A 135 -7.24 12.30 4.43
N SER A 136 -7.97 11.92 5.47
CA SER A 136 -9.20 12.57 5.87
C SER A 136 -8.93 14.02 6.33
N THR A 137 -9.64 14.97 5.73
CA THR A 137 -9.71 16.38 6.17
C THR A 137 -10.82 16.60 7.19
N GLN A 138 -11.76 15.65 7.28
CA GLN A 138 -12.89 15.60 8.20
C GLN A 138 -13.10 14.16 8.65
N ALA A 139 -13.68 13.96 9.84
CA ALA A 139 -13.86 12.61 10.37
C ALA A 139 -14.83 11.78 9.52
N LEU A 140 -14.49 10.52 9.27
CA LEU A 140 -15.22 9.59 8.42
C LEU A 140 -16.02 8.58 9.25
N PRO A 141 -17.05 7.93 8.68
CA PRO A 141 -17.70 6.79 9.34
C PRO A 141 -16.71 5.66 9.63
N GLU A 142 -16.87 4.94 10.75
CA GLU A 142 -16.02 3.80 11.15
C GLU A 142 -15.83 2.73 10.06
N SER A 143 -16.77 2.58 9.13
CA SER A 143 -16.63 1.65 7.99
C SER A 143 -15.43 1.94 7.10
N ALA A 144 -14.93 3.19 7.08
CA ALA A 144 -13.73 3.57 6.33
C ALA A 144 -12.45 2.89 6.86
N ALA A 145 -12.41 2.49 8.14
CA ALA A 145 -11.26 1.79 8.71
C ALA A 145 -11.15 0.32 8.25
N LEU A 146 -12.26 -0.30 7.82
CA LEU A 146 -12.31 -1.72 7.47
C LEU A 146 -11.56 -2.06 6.18
N SER A 147 -11.45 -1.12 5.23
CA SER A 147 -10.69 -1.34 3.98
C SER A 147 -9.18 -1.41 4.20
N MET A 148 -8.68 -0.80 5.28
CA MET A 148 -7.24 -0.66 5.56
C MET A 148 -6.59 -1.97 6.02
N ASP A 149 -7.34 -2.81 6.73
CA ASP A 149 -6.85 -4.07 7.28
C ASP A 149 -6.43 -5.07 6.18
N SER A 150 -7.18 -5.10 5.08
CA SER A 150 -6.99 -6.10 4.01
C SER A 150 -5.62 -6.07 3.34
N SER A 151 -5.02 -4.88 3.17
CA SER A 151 -3.76 -4.72 2.44
C SER A 151 -2.55 -5.17 3.27
N CYS A 152 -2.61 -5.00 4.59
CA CYS A 152 -1.53 -5.41 5.49
C CYS A 152 -1.48 -6.93 5.68
N HIS A 153 -2.57 -7.64 5.38
CA HIS A 153 -2.70 -9.09 5.49
C HIS A 153 -2.43 -9.86 4.18
N ASP A 154 -1.94 -9.20 3.12
CA ASP A 154 -1.58 -9.88 1.87
C ASP A 154 -0.27 -10.68 2.01
N ASP A 155 -0.35 -12.01 1.88
CA ASP A 155 0.81 -12.91 1.97
C ASP A 155 1.90 -12.63 0.93
N ARG A 156 1.58 -11.90 -0.15
CA ARG A 156 2.53 -11.48 -1.18
C ARG A 156 3.41 -10.31 -0.75
N ASN A 157 3.03 -9.56 0.29
CA ASN A 157 3.80 -8.44 0.81
C ASN A 157 5.19 -8.88 1.26
N LEU A 158 6.26 -8.28 0.74
CA LEU A 158 7.65 -8.57 1.08
C LEU A 158 7.91 -8.51 2.59
N ALA A 159 7.30 -7.54 3.26
CA ALA A 159 7.12 -7.49 4.71
C ALA A 159 5.79 -6.81 5.04
N ALA A 160 5.24 -7.12 6.20
CA ALA A 160 4.09 -6.44 6.77
C ALA A 160 4.20 -6.44 8.30
N HIS A 161 3.72 -5.38 8.93
CA HIS A 161 3.72 -5.24 10.37
C HIS A 161 2.46 -4.51 10.84
N ILE A 162 1.79 -5.08 11.83
CA ILE A 162 0.67 -4.45 12.52
C ILE A 162 1.24 -3.76 13.75
N MET A 163 1.03 -2.45 13.82
CA MET A 163 1.52 -1.63 14.91
C MET A 163 0.45 -1.52 16.00
N PRO A 164 0.84 -1.54 17.28
CA PRO A 164 -0.11 -1.32 18.37
C PRO A 164 -0.52 0.15 18.40
N ALA A 165 -1.71 0.46 17.86
CA ALA A 165 -2.28 1.80 17.91
C ALA A 165 -2.76 2.15 19.35
N LYS A 166 -2.40 3.33 19.84
CA LYS A 166 -2.90 3.93 21.09
C LYS A 166 -3.38 5.36 20.76
N PRO A 167 -4.65 5.78 20.98
CA PRO A 167 -5.87 5.08 21.42
C PRO A 167 -6.34 3.97 20.45
N PRO A 168 -7.42 3.20 20.70
CA PRO A 168 -7.74 1.98 19.94
C PRO A 168 -8.04 2.28 18.47
N GLY A 169 -7.03 2.15 17.61
CA GLY A 169 -7.10 2.34 16.17
C GLY A 169 -6.53 1.14 15.42
N ALA A 170 -6.46 1.26 14.10
CA ALA A 170 -5.75 0.32 13.25
C ALA A 170 -4.53 1.02 12.65
N GLU A 171 -3.35 0.46 12.85
CA GLU A 171 -2.13 0.97 12.25
C GLU A 171 -1.30 -0.18 11.72
N CYS A 172 -0.86 -0.07 10.47
CA CYS A 172 0.04 -1.07 9.89
C CYS A 172 0.86 -0.47 8.75
N TRP A 173 1.95 -1.17 8.43
CA TRP A 173 2.70 -0.91 7.22
C TRP A 173 3.03 -2.21 6.50
N PHE A 174 3.23 -2.12 5.20
CA PHE A 174 3.69 -3.23 4.38
C PHE A 174 4.53 -2.76 3.20
N THR A 175 5.28 -3.70 2.63
CA THR A 175 6.12 -3.46 1.47
C THR A 175 5.83 -4.49 0.38
N ALA A 176 5.92 -4.09 -0.88
CA ALA A 176 5.63 -4.93 -2.03
C ALA A 176 6.43 -4.48 -3.25
N ALA A 177 6.63 -5.36 -4.22
CA ALA A 177 7.06 -4.98 -5.57
C ALA A 177 5.84 -4.87 -6.46
N VAL A 178 5.71 -3.78 -7.21
CA VAL A 178 4.52 -3.51 -8.03
C VAL A 178 4.89 -2.98 -9.41
N TYR A 179 4.01 -3.25 -10.38
CA TYR A 179 4.03 -2.53 -11.65
C TYR A 179 3.50 -1.10 -11.43
N PRO A 180 4.06 -0.10 -12.11
CA PRO A 180 3.51 1.25 -12.07
C PRO A 180 2.03 1.30 -12.39
N THR A 181 1.55 0.49 -13.34
CA THR A 181 0.12 0.45 -13.75
C THR A 181 -0.85 0.08 -12.64
N SER A 182 -0.38 -0.46 -11.52
CA SER A 182 -1.20 -0.77 -10.34
C SER A 182 -1.44 0.43 -9.42
N ILE A 183 -0.81 1.57 -9.69
CA ILE A 183 -0.96 2.78 -8.88
C ILE A 183 -2.27 3.47 -9.26
N THR A 184 -3.03 3.92 -8.26
CA THR A 184 -4.22 4.75 -8.48
C THR A 184 -3.84 5.96 -9.33
N ARG A 185 -4.61 6.23 -10.40
CA ARG A 185 -4.37 7.34 -11.34
C ARG A 185 -3.02 7.31 -12.07
N THR A 186 -2.37 6.13 -12.18
CA THR A 186 -1.08 5.99 -12.91
C THR A 186 -1.08 6.63 -14.28
N ALA A 187 -2.16 6.46 -15.07
CA ALA A 187 -2.20 7.00 -16.43
C ALA A 187 -2.02 8.53 -16.46
N LEU A 188 -2.66 9.25 -15.52
CA LEU A 188 -2.52 10.69 -15.39
C LEU A 188 -1.10 11.08 -14.95
N ILE A 189 -0.57 10.39 -13.93
CA ILE A 189 0.78 10.62 -13.39
C ILE A 189 1.82 10.36 -14.47
N ALA A 190 1.75 9.22 -15.14
CA ALA A 190 2.70 8.80 -16.18
C ALA A 190 2.67 9.74 -17.39
N ASN A 191 1.48 10.17 -17.83
CA ASN A 191 1.37 11.16 -18.91
C ASN A 191 2.01 12.48 -18.51
N ARG A 192 1.72 12.99 -17.30
CA ARG A 192 2.30 14.24 -16.80
C ARG A 192 3.82 14.16 -16.68
N LEU A 193 4.36 13.07 -16.13
CA LEU A 193 5.79 12.88 -16.01
C LEU A 193 6.47 12.77 -17.38
N LYS A 194 5.84 12.09 -18.33
CA LYS A 194 6.32 11.98 -19.71
C LYS A 194 6.37 13.33 -20.42
N GLU A 195 5.35 14.18 -20.25
CA GLU A 195 5.35 15.55 -20.79
C GLU A 195 6.51 16.39 -20.25
N LEU A 196 6.89 16.14 -19.00
CA LEU A 196 8.00 16.82 -18.31
C LEU A 196 9.37 16.18 -18.60
N GLY A 197 9.43 15.15 -19.46
CA GLY A 197 10.67 14.45 -19.82
C GLY A 197 11.19 13.49 -18.75
N PHE A 198 10.38 13.12 -17.77
CA PHE A 198 10.75 12.15 -16.73
C PHE A 198 10.34 10.73 -17.09
N THR A 199 11.23 9.77 -16.81
CA THR A 199 10.99 8.35 -17.04
C THR A 199 10.59 7.66 -15.74
N LEU A 200 9.45 6.95 -15.78
CA LEU A 200 9.00 6.09 -14.68
C LEU A 200 9.60 4.68 -14.87
N PRO A 201 10.19 4.05 -13.85
CA PRO A 201 10.72 2.70 -13.96
C PRO A 201 9.60 1.67 -14.13
N ASN A 202 9.90 0.51 -14.73
CA ASN A 202 8.91 -0.55 -15.00
C ASN A 202 8.49 -1.34 -13.75
N VAL A 203 9.30 -1.23 -12.69
CA VAL A 203 9.05 -1.84 -11.38
C VAL A 203 9.28 -0.80 -10.30
N LEU A 204 8.44 -0.85 -9.27
CA LEU A 204 8.53 0.02 -8.11
C LEU A 204 8.49 -0.80 -6.83
N TYR A 205 9.32 -0.42 -5.87
CA TYR A 205 9.21 -0.89 -4.50
C TYR A 205 8.19 -0.02 -3.79
N LYS A 206 7.02 -0.58 -3.49
CA LYS A 206 5.94 0.04 -2.72
C LYS A 206 6.22 -0.15 -1.24
N ALA A 207 6.19 0.94 -0.48
CA ALA A 207 6.14 0.95 0.97
C ALA A 207 4.91 1.76 1.38
N SER A 208 3.99 1.16 2.13
CA SER A 208 2.72 1.78 2.49
C SER A 208 2.56 1.75 4.00
N TRP A 209 2.16 2.87 4.56
CA TRP A 209 1.72 2.98 5.95
C TRP A 209 0.28 3.50 5.96
N THR A 210 -0.51 2.98 6.89
CA THR A 210 -1.91 3.36 7.02
C THR A 210 -2.28 3.42 8.51
N LEU A 211 -2.99 4.46 8.90
CA LEU A 211 -3.45 4.69 10.27
C LEU A 211 -4.90 5.14 10.26
N ALA A 212 -5.72 4.48 11.06
CA ALA A 212 -7.08 4.86 11.40
C ALA A 212 -7.13 5.09 12.91
N SER A 213 -7.35 6.34 13.31
CA SER A 213 -7.47 6.74 14.71
C SER A 213 -8.91 7.15 15.01
N PRO A 214 -9.49 6.70 16.14
CA PRO A 214 -10.82 7.12 16.54
C PRO A 214 -10.95 8.64 16.67
N SER A 215 -12.15 9.11 16.35
CA SER A 215 -12.60 10.48 16.48
C SER A 215 -13.98 10.46 17.20
N PRO A 216 -14.44 11.58 17.80
CA PRO A 216 -15.75 11.62 18.45
C PRO A 216 -16.90 11.10 17.56
N ASP A 217 -18.01 10.69 18.17
CA ASP A 217 -19.24 10.31 17.47
C ASP A 217 -19.14 9.10 16.52
N HIS A 218 -18.38 8.07 16.91
CA HIS A 218 -18.19 6.84 16.10
C HIS A 218 -17.62 7.14 14.71
N THR A 219 -16.67 8.06 14.67
CA THR A 219 -15.96 8.43 13.45
C THR A 219 -14.48 8.08 13.56
N VAL A 220 -13.79 8.09 12.42
CA VAL A 220 -12.37 7.79 12.32
C VAL A 220 -11.66 8.84 11.47
N ASN A 221 -10.44 9.15 11.87
CA ASN A 221 -9.49 9.89 11.06
C ASN A 221 -8.56 8.88 10.41
N VAL A 222 -8.49 8.89 9.09
CA VAL A 222 -7.61 8.01 8.31
C VAL A 222 -6.51 8.80 7.63
N GLU A 223 -5.33 8.19 7.54
CA GLU A 223 -4.23 8.61 6.70
C GLU A 223 -3.53 7.38 6.11
N THR A 224 -3.24 7.41 4.82
CA THR A 224 -2.46 6.41 4.11
C THR A 224 -1.35 7.11 3.34
N VAL A 225 -0.11 6.74 3.62
CA VAL A 225 1.06 7.25 2.91
C VAL A 225 1.70 6.09 2.17
N THR A 226 1.61 6.13 0.84
CA THR A 226 2.24 5.16 -0.04
C THR A 226 3.43 5.79 -0.74
N ILE A 227 4.59 5.15 -0.64
CA ILE A 227 5.84 5.58 -1.23
C ILE A 227 6.29 4.51 -2.22
N PHE A 228 6.53 4.90 -3.46
CA PHE A 228 7.06 4.05 -4.52
C PHE A 228 8.49 4.47 -4.82
N LEU A 229 9.44 3.57 -4.61
CA LEU A 229 10.87 3.80 -4.82
C LEU A 229 11.34 3.08 -6.06
N ASN A 230 12.26 3.70 -6.81
CA ASN A 230 12.89 3.07 -7.96
C ASN A 230 13.98 2.09 -7.50
N PRO A 231 13.76 0.76 -7.63
CA PRO A 231 14.69 -0.21 -7.10
C PRO A 231 15.75 -0.62 -8.14
N VAL A 232 15.58 -0.17 -9.41
CA VAL A 232 16.45 -0.47 -10.56
C VAL A 232 17.38 0.70 -10.90
N SER A 233 17.69 1.54 -9.90
CA SER A 233 18.48 2.77 -10.05
C SER A 233 20.00 2.56 -10.12
N ASN A 234 20.49 1.34 -9.90
CA ASN A 234 21.92 1.04 -9.96
C ASN A 234 22.23 -0.14 -10.91
N ALA A 235 23.49 -0.23 -11.35
CA ALA A 235 23.91 -1.24 -12.33
C ALA A 235 23.67 -2.69 -11.89
N LYS A 236 23.56 -2.97 -10.59
CA LYS A 236 23.33 -4.32 -10.06
C LYS A 236 21.87 -4.75 -10.10
N THR A 237 20.94 -3.81 -10.17
CA THR A 237 19.49 -4.06 -10.21
C THR A 237 18.85 -3.62 -11.53
N ALA A 238 19.57 -2.91 -12.39
CA ALA A 238 19.07 -2.37 -13.66
C ALA A 238 18.41 -3.41 -14.59
N THR A 239 18.76 -4.70 -14.49
CA THR A 239 18.17 -5.77 -15.30
C THR A 239 16.89 -6.38 -14.71
N LEU A 240 16.56 -6.09 -13.44
CA LEU A 240 15.44 -6.69 -12.70
C LEU A 240 14.18 -5.84 -12.90
N GLN A 241 13.65 -5.83 -14.12
CA GLN A 241 12.60 -4.89 -14.56
C GLN A 241 11.18 -5.42 -14.35
N SER A 242 11.00 -6.64 -13.84
CA SER A 242 9.69 -7.22 -13.50
C SER A 242 9.51 -7.31 -11.98
N PRO A 243 8.36 -6.94 -11.40
CA PRO A 243 8.02 -7.25 -10.01
C PRO A 243 8.21 -8.72 -9.61
N ASP A 244 8.11 -9.67 -10.56
CA ASP A 244 8.35 -11.09 -10.30
C ASP A 244 9.82 -11.35 -9.92
N ASP A 245 10.77 -10.57 -10.44
CA ASP A 245 12.19 -10.63 -10.06
C ASP A 245 12.43 -10.18 -8.61
N TRP A 246 11.45 -9.50 -8.02
CA TRP A 246 11.46 -8.96 -6.66
C TRP A 246 10.54 -9.72 -5.70
N ALA A 247 9.83 -10.75 -6.18
CA ALA A 247 8.97 -11.59 -5.36
C ALA A 247 9.78 -12.36 -4.30
N LYS A 248 9.15 -12.68 -3.15
CA LYS A 248 9.82 -13.35 -2.02
C LYS A 248 10.60 -14.59 -2.42
N GLU A 249 10.06 -15.37 -3.36
CA GLU A 249 10.62 -16.63 -3.83
C GLU A 249 11.81 -16.44 -4.77
N ALA A 250 11.92 -15.27 -5.41
CA ALA A 250 12.96 -14.88 -6.36
C ALA A 250 14.11 -14.06 -5.71
N LEU A 251 13.87 -13.44 -4.55
CA LEU A 251 14.88 -12.64 -3.86
C LEU A 251 16.17 -13.42 -3.50
N PRO A 252 16.13 -14.69 -3.05
CA PRO A 252 17.36 -15.44 -2.76
C PRO A 252 18.31 -15.59 -3.95
N GLN A 253 17.79 -15.52 -5.18
CA GLN A 253 18.54 -15.62 -6.43
C GLN A 253 19.14 -14.26 -6.86
N HIS A 254 18.71 -13.16 -6.24
CA HIS A 254 19.10 -11.79 -6.58
C HIS A 254 19.63 -11.03 -5.35
N PRO A 255 20.90 -11.22 -4.94
CA PRO A 255 21.45 -10.64 -3.71
C PRO A 255 21.34 -9.11 -3.62
N ALA A 256 21.46 -8.41 -4.76
CA ALA A 256 21.30 -6.95 -4.81
C ALA A 256 19.85 -6.52 -4.54
N ALA A 257 18.87 -7.23 -5.09
CA ALA A 257 17.45 -6.99 -4.82
C ALA A 257 17.11 -7.32 -3.36
N LEU A 258 17.61 -8.45 -2.85
CA LEU A 258 17.44 -8.83 -1.45
C LEU A 258 17.98 -7.75 -0.49
N SER A 259 19.18 -7.22 -0.74
CA SER A 259 19.76 -6.14 0.06
C SER A 259 18.92 -4.86 -0.01
N PHE A 260 18.43 -4.48 -1.19
CA PHE A 260 17.55 -3.32 -1.34
C PHE A 260 16.24 -3.50 -0.56
N VAL A 261 15.60 -4.67 -0.66
CA VAL A 261 14.36 -4.98 0.09
C VAL A 261 14.60 -4.99 1.59
N GLN A 262 15.71 -5.56 2.06
CA GLN A 262 16.06 -5.56 3.48
C GLN A 262 16.27 -4.14 4.03
N HIS A 263 16.99 -3.30 3.28
CA HIS A 263 17.14 -1.88 3.64
C HIS A 263 15.80 -1.16 3.63
N GLY A 264 14.94 -1.41 2.63
CA GLY A 264 13.61 -0.80 2.54
C GLY A 264 12.70 -1.19 3.71
N ASN A 265 12.72 -2.47 4.10
CA ASN A 265 11.90 -2.95 5.22
C ASN A 265 12.37 -2.35 6.55
N SER A 266 13.69 -2.29 6.78
CA SER A 266 14.26 -1.67 7.99
C SER A 266 14.02 -0.16 8.04
N TRP A 267 14.10 0.50 6.88
CA TRP A 267 13.75 1.91 6.75
C TRP A 267 12.28 2.14 7.07
N MET A 268 11.37 1.35 6.49
CA MET A 268 9.92 1.49 6.70
C MET A 268 9.52 1.27 8.17
N GLU A 269 10.14 0.31 8.84
CA GLU A 269 9.93 0.06 10.27
C GLU A 269 10.23 1.31 11.12
N THR A 270 11.31 2.03 10.79
CA THR A 270 11.66 3.28 11.48
C THR A 270 10.79 4.45 11.03
N TRP A 271 10.50 4.52 9.74
CA TRP A 271 9.77 5.63 9.13
C TRP A 271 8.29 5.65 9.51
N ALA A 272 7.67 4.48 9.72
CA ALA A 272 6.29 4.35 10.19
C ALA A 272 6.06 5.12 11.50
N HIS A 273 7.01 5.07 12.43
CA HIS A 273 6.93 5.85 13.67
C HIS A 273 6.96 7.37 13.43
N ILE A 274 7.73 7.83 12.44
CA ILE A 274 7.80 9.25 12.10
C ILE A 274 6.51 9.71 11.42
N LEU A 275 5.90 8.85 10.59
CA LEU A 275 4.58 9.10 10.01
C LEU A 275 3.51 9.18 11.09
N HIS A 276 3.53 8.28 12.07
CA HIS A 276 2.65 8.31 13.25
C HIS A 276 2.79 9.62 14.03
N ASP A 277 4.02 10.06 14.30
CA ASP A 277 4.29 11.34 14.98
C ASP A 277 3.74 12.53 14.15
N GLY A 278 3.93 12.49 12.83
CA GLY A 278 3.42 13.51 11.90
C GLY A 278 1.90 13.60 11.88
N PHE A 279 1.21 12.46 11.89
CA PHE A 279 -0.26 12.39 11.97
C PHE A 279 -0.81 13.05 13.24
N ASN A 280 -0.11 12.87 14.36
CA ASN A 280 -0.46 13.48 15.64
C ASN A 280 0.09 14.91 15.81
N SER A 281 0.76 15.44 14.79
CA SER A 281 1.46 16.74 14.82
C SER A 281 2.51 16.84 15.95
N ASP A 282 3.07 15.71 16.38
CA ASP A 282 4.07 15.60 17.46
C ASP A 282 5.46 15.26 16.89
N MET A 283 5.92 16.07 15.94
CA MET A 283 7.25 15.93 15.35
C MET A 283 8.39 16.26 16.34
N MET A 284 8.10 16.51 17.62
CA MET A 284 9.07 16.86 18.66
C MET A 284 9.59 15.62 19.42
N ALA A 285 8.94 14.45 19.25
CA ALA A 285 9.31 13.21 19.94
C ALA A 285 10.68 12.65 19.53
N SER A 286 11.17 12.98 18.33
CA SER A 286 12.49 12.60 17.81
C SER A 286 13.43 13.81 17.70
N SER A 287 14.75 13.59 17.63
CA SER A 287 15.69 14.67 17.29
C SER A 287 15.75 14.90 15.76
N ASP A 288 16.15 16.11 15.33
CA ASP A 288 16.33 16.41 13.89
C ASP A 288 17.30 15.44 13.20
N GLU A 289 18.37 15.02 13.88
CA GLU A 289 19.31 14.05 13.35
C GLU A 289 18.70 12.64 13.23
N GLN A 290 17.88 12.23 14.19
CA GLN A 290 17.18 10.95 14.12
C GLN A 290 16.20 10.94 12.95
N ARG A 291 15.42 12.02 12.76
CA ARG A 291 14.55 12.18 11.60
C ARG A 291 15.32 12.20 10.29
N ALA A 292 16.44 12.93 10.22
CA ALA A 292 17.26 12.98 9.03
C ALA A 292 17.79 11.59 8.63
N ARG A 293 18.28 10.80 9.60
CA ARG A 293 18.73 9.42 9.35
C ARG A 293 17.58 8.52 8.92
N ALA A 294 16.45 8.58 9.60
CA ALA A 294 15.28 7.77 9.28
C ALA A 294 14.59 8.18 7.97
N SER A 295 14.83 9.40 7.47
CA SER A 295 14.32 9.84 6.18
C SER A 295 15.09 9.26 4.98
N GLN A 296 16.27 8.64 5.18
CA GLN A 296 17.04 8.05 4.09
C GLN A 296 16.46 6.69 3.65
N ASP A 297 15.58 6.74 2.66
CA ASP A 297 15.10 5.53 1.98
C ASP A 297 16.17 4.90 1.05
N PRO A 298 16.01 3.63 0.63
CA PRO A 298 16.99 2.93 -0.20
C PRO A 298 17.26 3.55 -1.58
N ALA A 299 16.38 4.42 -2.08
CA ALA A 299 16.52 5.11 -3.36
C ALA A 299 16.85 6.60 -3.17
N ALA A 300 17.15 7.04 -1.95
CA ALA A 300 17.51 8.42 -1.66
C ALA A 300 18.83 8.78 -2.37
N PRO A 301 18.94 10.00 -2.95
CA PRO A 301 20.20 10.47 -3.52
C PRO A 301 21.31 10.48 -2.46
N THR A 302 22.46 9.89 -2.80
CA THR A 302 23.62 9.81 -1.89
C THR A 302 24.44 11.09 -1.84
N ASP A 303 24.26 11.99 -2.81
CA ASP A 303 25.04 13.23 -2.92
C ASP A 303 24.22 14.45 -2.51
N THR A 304 24.56 15.00 -1.35
CA THR A 304 24.08 16.31 -0.89
C THR A 304 24.80 17.49 -1.58
N LYS A 305 25.71 17.22 -2.53
CA LYS A 305 26.51 18.26 -3.20
C LYS A 305 25.98 18.72 -4.57
N ASP A 306 25.20 17.91 -5.28
CA ASP A 306 24.86 18.19 -6.69
C ASP A 306 23.40 18.57 -6.95
N ALA A 307 22.55 18.65 -5.92
CA ALA A 307 21.14 19.04 -6.06
C ALA A 307 20.91 20.53 -6.45
N SER A 308 21.98 21.31 -6.59
CA SER A 308 21.92 22.73 -6.98
C SER A 308 22.11 22.97 -8.49
N THR A 309 22.49 21.96 -9.27
CA THR A 309 22.94 22.15 -10.67
C THR A 309 22.13 21.42 -11.74
N SER A 310 21.05 20.69 -11.40
CA SER A 310 20.34 19.85 -12.39
C SER A 310 19.03 20.43 -12.93
N LEU A 311 18.77 21.74 -12.81
CA LEU A 311 17.56 22.37 -13.35
C LEU A 311 17.81 23.68 -14.11
N ASP A 312 19.05 23.88 -14.59
CA ASP A 312 19.36 24.90 -15.61
C ASP A 312 19.49 24.26 -16.99
#